data_AF-A0A261QZ95-F1
#
_entry.id   AF-A0A261QZ95-F1
#
_cell.length_a   1.000
_cell.length_b   1.000
_cell.length_c   1.000
_cell.angle_alpha   90.00
_cell.angle_beta   90.00
_cell.angle_gamma   90.00
#
_symmetry.space_group_name_H-M   'P 1'
#
loop_
_entity.id
_entity.type
_entity.pdbx_description
1 polymer ?
#
loop_
_entity_poly.entity_id
_entity_poly.type
_entity_poly.pdbx_seq_one_letter_code
_entity_poly.pdbx_strand_id
1 'polypeptide(L)'
;MPPVLDTLESSLAAAQRLAEARQAVEHGERGLQQLRQSRAAFIQSLRATGLSYAQACIKFDNCLQEQLRLQQAAIDRLQYAERRYGQLPSHPLADP
;
A
#
# COMPACT_ATOMS: atom_id res chain seq x y z
N MET A 1 -17.24 23.07 25.55
CA MET A 1 -16.71 21.69 25.44
C MET A 1 -17.16 21.13 24.10
N PRO A 2 -16.26 20.76 23.18
CA PRO A 2 -16.67 19.95 22.04
C PRO A 2 -17.18 18.59 22.55
N PRO A 3 -18.20 17.99 21.92
CA PRO A 3 -18.79 16.75 22.41
C PRO A 3 -17.81 15.59 22.23
N VAL A 4 -17.70 14.75 23.26
CA VAL A 4 -16.83 13.56 23.31
C VAL A 4 -17.08 12.60 22.12
N LEU A 5 -18.31 12.60 21.60
CA LEU A 5 -18.72 11.84 20.41
C LEU A 5 -17.89 12.19 19.18
N ASP A 6 -17.65 13.48 18.90
CA ASP A 6 -16.84 13.92 17.75
C ASP A 6 -15.37 13.45 17.86
N THR A 7 -14.87 13.27 19.09
CA THR A 7 -13.50 12.81 19.34
C THR A 7 -13.39 11.30 19.13
N LEU A 8 -14.39 10.54 19.57
CA LEU A 8 -14.46 9.08 19.38
C LEU A 8 -14.64 8.73 17.90
N GLU A 9 -15.55 9.41 17.19
CA GLU A 9 -15.76 9.23 15.75
C GLU A 9 -14.48 9.55 14.95
N SER A 10 -13.75 10.62 15.34
CA SER A 10 -12.46 10.97 14.76
C SER A 10 -11.39 9.89 14.98
N SER A 11 -11.37 9.27 16.17
CA SER A 11 -10.43 8.20 16.49
C SER A 11 -10.68 6.90 15.72
N LEU A 12 -11.94 6.51 15.60
CA LEU A 12 -12.35 5.31 14.88
C LEU A 12 -12.10 5.47 13.37
N ALA A 13 -12.43 6.64 12.81
CA ALA A 13 -12.13 6.95 11.41
C ALA A 13 -10.62 6.96 11.13
N ALA A 14 -9.79 7.41 12.06
CA ALA A 14 -8.33 7.35 11.91
C ALA A 14 -7.80 5.92 12.01
N ALA A 15 -8.34 5.09 12.91
CA ALA A 15 -8.00 3.68 13.02
C ALA A 15 -8.35 2.91 11.73
N GLN A 16 -9.51 3.18 11.14
CA GLN A 16 -9.94 2.60 9.86
C GLN A 16 -8.97 2.95 8.73
N ARG A 17 -8.62 4.24 8.57
CA ARG A 17 -7.65 4.66 7.56
C ARG A 17 -6.28 4.01 7.73
N LEU A 18 -5.86 3.81 8.98
CA LEU A 18 -4.62 3.10 9.28
C LEU A 18 -4.70 1.62 8.86
N ALA A 19 -5.81 0.95 9.17
CA ALA A 19 -6.04 -0.44 8.77
C ALA A 19 -6.06 -0.61 7.24
N GLU A 20 -6.75 0.27 6.53
CA GLU A 20 -6.80 0.30 5.07
C GLU A 20 -5.40 0.51 4.45
N ALA A 21 -4.62 1.45 4.99
CA ALA A 21 -3.27 1.71 4.51
C ALA A 21 -2.33 0.52 4.74
N ARG A 22 -2.46 -0.19 5.87
CA ARG A 22 -1.71 -1.43 6.16
C ARG A 22 -2.06 -2.53 5.16
N GLN A 23 -3.35 -2.73 4.92
CA GLN A 23 -3.80 -3.72 3.93
C GLN A 23 -3.27 -3.40 2.54
N ALA A 24 -3.27 -2.13 2.12
CA ALA A 24 -2.74 -1.72 0.82
C ALA A 24 -1.24 -2.03 0.67
N VAL A 25 -0.44 -1.76 1.71
CA VAL A 25 1.00 -2.08 1.73
C VAL A 25 1.22 -3.59 1.62
N GLU A 26 0.52 -4.39 2.40
CA GLU A 26 0.66 -5.85 2.40
C GLU A 26 0.25 -6.46 1.05
N HIS A 27 -0.85 -5.98 0.46
CA HIS A 27 -1.29 -6.43 -0.87
C HIS A 27 -0.28 -6.07 -1.95
N GLY A 28 0.30 -4.87 -1.90
CA GLY A 28 1.32 -4.45 -2.86
C GLY A 28 2.62 -5.23 -2.73
N GLU A 29 3.05 -5.58 -1.51
CA GLU A 29 4.20 -6.47 -1.27
C GLU A 29 3.98 -7.86 -1.88
N ARG A 30 2.81 -8.46 -1.62
CA ARG A 30 2.43 -9.75 -2.20
C ARG A 30 2.38 -9.69 -3.72
N GLY A 31 1.80 -8.63 -4.29
CA GLY A 31 1.75 -8.42 -5.74
C GLY A 31 3.14 -8.28 -6.37
N LEU A 32 4.05 -7.53 -5.74
CA LEU A 32 5.44 -7.40 -6.18
C LEU A 32 6.20 -8.73 -6.14
N GLN A 33 5.98 -9.54 -5.09
CA GLN A 33 6.57 -10.86 -5.01
C GLN A 33 6.09 -11.76 -6.16
N GLN A 34 4.79 -11.79 -6.42
CA GLN A 34 4.20 -12.55 -7.52
C GLN A 34 4.72 -12.07 -8.88
N LEU A 35 4.80 -10.75 -9.10
CA LEU A 35 5.33 -10.19 -10.34
C LEU A 35 6.77 -10.65 -10.59
N ARG A 36 7.64 -10.57 -9.58
CA ARG A 36 9.03 -11.04 -9.68
C ARG A 36 9.13 -12.52 -10.01
N GLN A 37 8.31 -13.35 -9.36
CA GLN A 37 8.25 -14.79 -9.62
C GLN A 37 7.73 -15.10 -11.03
N SER A 38 6.83 -14.28 -11.56
CA SER A 38 6.24 -14.48 -12.89
C SER A 38 7.14 -14.06 -14.05
N ARG A 39 8.34 -13.49 -13.80
CA ARG A 39 9.19 -12.85 -14.83
C ARG A 39 9.35 -13.68 -16.10
N ALA A 40 9.68 -14.96 -15.97
CA ALA A 40 9.89 -15.84 -17.11
C ALA A 40 8.61 -16.03 -17.94
N ALA A 41 7.48 -16.33 -17.28
CA ALA A 41 6.19 -16.55 -17.93
C ALA A 41 5.66 -15.25 -18.57
N PHE A 42 5.84 -14.11 -17.91
CA PHE A 42 5.45 -12.80 -18.43
C PHE A 42 6.27 -12.41 -19.67
N ILE A 43 7.59 -12.61 -19.64
CA ILE A 43 8.44 -12.36 -20.82
C ILE A 43 8.04 -13.31 -21.96
N GLN A 44 7.76 -14.57 -21.67
CA GLN A 44 7.30 -15.53 -22.68
C GLN A 44 5.97 -15.13 -23.31
N SER A 45 4.99 -14.69 -22.52
CA SER A 45 3.70 -14.25 -23.04
C SER A 45 3.84 -13.01 -23.93
N LEU A 46 4.67 -12.04 -23.55
CA LEU A 46 4.97 -10.88 -24.40
C LEU A 46 5.63 -11.29 -25.72
N ARG A 47 6.56 -12.25 -25.68
CA ARG A 47 7.20 -12.74 -26.91
C ARG A 47 6.21 -13.44 -27.83
N ALA A 48 5.20 -14.13 -27.29
CA ALA A 48 4.15 -14.75 -28.08
C ALA A 48 3.31 -13.72 -28.86
N THR A 49 3.34 -12.45 -28.49
CA THR A 49 2.70 -11.36 -29.25
C THR A 49 3.61 -10.74 -30.32
N GLY A 50 4.78 -11.32 -30.60
CA GLY A 50 5.73 -10.84 -31.61
C GLY A 50 6.78 -9.85 -31.11
N LEU A 51 6.85 -9.59 -29.79
CA LEU A 51 7.93 -8.79 -29.20
C LEU A 51 9.26 -9.56 -29.21
N SER A 52 10.36 -8.85 -29.48
CA SER A 52 11.70 -9.42 -29.26
C SER A 52 11.93 -9.65 -27.76
N TYR A 53 12.89 -10.51 -27.42
CA TYR A 53 13.24 -10.75 -26.03
C TYR A 53 13.63 -9.45 -25.29
N ALA A 54 14.40 -8.57 -25.94
CA ALA A 54 14.80 -7.29 -25.37
C ALA A 54 13.59 -6.37 -25.12
N GLN A 55 12.66 -6.27 -26.07
CA GLN A 55 11.44 -5.47 -25.90
C GLN A 55 10.54 -6.03 -24.79
N ALA A 56 10.45 -7.36 -24.68
CA ALA A 56 9.69 -8.01 -23.61
C ALA A 56 10.31 -7.76 -22.22
N CYS A 57 11.64 -7.77 -22.12
CA CYS A 57 12.35 -7.42 -20.88
C CYS A 57 12.07 -5.97 -20.48
N ILE A 58 12.20 -5.02 -21.40
CA ILE A 58 11.92 -3.60 -21.13
C ILE A 58 10.49 -3.41 -20.61
N LYS A 59 9.50 -4.08 -21.21
CA LYS A 59 8.10 -4.00 -20.76
C LYS A 59 7.90 -4.59 -19.36
N PHE A 60 8.53 -5.72 -19.07
CA PHE A 60 8.51 -6.28 -17.71
C PHE A 60 9.15 -5.33 -16.70
N ASP A 61 10.32 -4.77 -17.02
CA ASP A 61 11.04 -3.87 -16.13
C ASP A 61 10.25 -2.58 -15.88
N ASN A 62 9.62 -2.01 -16.90
CA ASN A 62 8.71 -0.86 -16.76
C ASN A 62 7.53 -1.18 -15.83
N CYS A 63 6.93 -2.37 -15.98
CA CYS A 63 5.84 -2.81 -15.10
C CYS A 63 6.32 -2.94 -13.65
N LEU A 64 7.49 -3.56 -13.43
CA LEU A 64 8.08 -3.70 -12.11
C LEU A 64 8.39 -2.34 -11.47
N GLN A 65 8.96 -1.41 -12.23
CA GLN A 65 9.23 -0.05 -11.75
C GLN A 65 7.96 0.69 -11.33
N GLU A 66 6.89 0.60 -12.12
CA GLU A 66 5.63 1.23 -11.77
C GLU A 66 5.01 0.60 -10.50
N GLN A 67 5.06 -0.73 -10.36
CA GLN A 67 4.59 -1.39 -9.14
C GLN A 67 5.42 -1.00 -7.92
N LEU A 68 6.73 -0.83 -8.05
CA LEU A 68 7.59 -0.33 -6.98
C LEU A 68 7.25 1.10 -6.58
N ARG A 69 6.97 1.97 -7.56
CA ARG A 69 6.54 3.35 -7.32
C ARG A 69 5.21 3.40 -6.56
N LEU A 70 4.25 2.56 -6.95
CA LEU A 70 2.96 2.44 -6.28
C LEU A 70 3.11 1.90 -4.86
N GLN A 71 3.97 0.90 -4.64
CA GLN A 71 4.28 0.38 -3.31
C GLN A 71 4.86 1.46 -2.41
N GLN A 72 5.82 2.25 -2.91
CA GLN A 72 6.41 3.34 -2.15
C GLN A 72 5.34 4.36 -1.74
N ALA A 73 4.45 4.74 -2.66
CA ALA A 73 3.35 5.65 -2.36
C ALA A 73 2.38 5.07 -1.29
N ALA A 74 2.15 3.76 -1.29
CA ALA A 74 1.35 3.09 -0.25
C ALA A 74 2.04 3.14 1.12
N ILE A 75 3.35 2.91 1.16
CA ILE A 75 4.17 3.02 2.38
C ILE A 75 4.12 4.45 2.93
N ASP A 76 4.28 5.46 2.07
CA ASP A 76 4.25 6.87 2.48
C ASP A 76 2.87 7.24 3.09
N ARG A 77 1.78 6.71 2.51
CA ARG A 77 0.41 6.88 3.04
C ARG A 77 0.24 6.19 4.39
N LEU A 78 0.79 4.99 4.56
CA LEU A 78 0.77 4.29 5.85
C LEU A 78 1.51 5.11 6.93
N GLN A 79 2.73 5.57 6.64
CA GLN A 79 3.50 6.40 7.56
C GLN A 79 2.77 7.71 7.93
N TYR A 80 2.07 8.31 6.96
CA TYR A 80 1.22 9.46 7.23
C TYR A 80 0.05 9.12 8.16
N ALA A 81 -0.66 8.02 7.90
CA ALA A 81 -1.77 7.56 8.72
C ALA A 81 -1.31 7.23 10.16
N GLU A 82 -0.16 6.57 10.32
CA GLU A 82 0.43 6.27 11.62
C GLU A 82 0.77 7.52 12.42
N ARG A 83 1.41 8.51 11.78
CA ARG A 83 1.69 9.81 12.42
C ARG A 83 0.41 10.51 12.86
N ARG A 84 -0.62 10.52 12.01
CA ARG A 84 -1.90 11.17 12.33
C ARG A 84 -2.64 10.44 13.44
N TYR A 85 -2.61 9.11 13.45
CA TYR A 85 -3.24 8.31 14.49
C TYR A 85 -2.53 8.52 15.85
N GLY A 86 -1.21 8.56 15.88
CA GLY A 86 -0.43 8.80 17.10
C GLY A 86 -0.55 10.22 17.68
N GLN A 87 -1.04 11.19 16.90
CA GLN A 87 -1.33 12.56 17.37
C GLN A 87 -2.73 12.69 17.99
N LEU A 88 -3.59 11.68 17.85
CA LEU A 88 -4.89 11.71 18.50
C LEU A 88 -4.69 11.57 20.02
N PRO A 89 -5.44 12.31 20.84
CA PRO A 89 -5.40 12.14 22.27
C PRO A 89 -5.80 10.72 22.60
N SER A 90 -4.84 9.92 23.06
CA SER A 90 -5.09 8.66 23.75
C SER A 90 -5.90 9.03 24.98
N HIS A 91 -7.22 8.88 24.94
CA HIS A 91 -8.04 9.06 26.13
C HIS A 91 -7.65 7.93 27.10
N PRO A 92 -6.97 8.21 28.22
CA PRO A 92 -6.98 7.22 29.29
C PRO A 92 -8.44 7.15 29.72
N LEU A 93 -9.04 5.96 29.62
CA LEU A 93 -10.22 5.65 30.40
C LEU A 93 -9.89 6.07 31.84
N ALA A 94 -10.49 7.15 32.29
CA ALA A 94 -10.42 7.56 33.67
C ALA A 94 -11.19 6.49 34.47
N ASP A 95 -10.45 5.60 35.12
CA ASP A 95 -10.90 5.00 36.39
C ASP A 95 -11.14 6.17 37.36
N PRO A 96 -12.30 6.22 38.03
CA PRO A 96 -12.58 5.29 39.14
C PRO A 96 -13.98 4.64 39.15
#